data_AF-A0A496R1L1-F1
#
_entry.id   AF-A0A496R1L1-F1
#
_cell.length_a   1.000
_cell.length_b   1.000
_cell.length_c   1.000
_cell.angle_alpha   90.00
_cell.angle_beta   90.00
_cell.angle_gamma   90.00
#
_symmetry.space_group_name_H-M   'P 1'
#
loop_
_entity.id
_entity.type
_entity.pdbx_description
1 polymer ?
#
loop_
_entity_poly.entity_id
_entity_poly.type
_entity_poly.pdbx_seq_one_letter_code
_entity_poly.pdbx_strand_id
1 'polypeptide(L)'
;MRFKSFSLVLFLLIPHALSSQAAGISLQSPFVSYLNAEVNGSSVVLTWRDPADTEGMVYEIHRYSRAITVENLNRTELVAHIAPGIRAFTDHPDEDTSWWYAIISIKDEKAINLIVPWRNALGIPVTIKPKDEIQINTAISAPNEPQRYNPPIRPAPLPFLEGRGFPDRTLLSAEAARALGNILSPETGELWVPAEREILKADYTDAGDKSQVVLKGILEGSFARGDWPAAEAELLELSAIKNLPKDLKARILFYKGECRYFQYNLQGAFLSFLVSSDYYYKESRRWMIRIYRDMTPVS
;
A
#
# COMPACT_ATOMS: atom_id res chain seq x y z
N MET A 1 -87.81 1.03 0.96
CA MET A 1 -86.55 1.63 0.47
C MET A 1 -85.51 1.50 1.57
N ARG A 2 -84.46 0.70 1.37
CA ARG A 2 -83.37 0.46 2.34
C ARG A 2 -82.10 1.16 1.82
N PHE A 3 -81.61 2.17 2.54
CA PHE A 3 -80.30 2.75 2.28
C PHE A 3 -79.21 1.81 2.82
N LYS A 4 -78.32 1.37 1.93
CA LYS A 4 -77.18 0.51 2.24
C LYS A 4 -76.06 1.35 2.85
N SER A 5 -75.53 0.86 3.97
CA SER A 5 -74.38 1.41 4.69
C SER A 5 -73.13 1.47 3.80
N PHE A 6 -72.51 2.65 3.72
CA PHE A 6 -71.21 2.85 3.09
C PHE A 6 -70.13 2.52 4.13
N SER A 7 -69.42 1.41 3.93
CA SER A 7 -68.27 1.02 4.76
C SER A 7 -67.02 1.69 4.19
N LEU A 8 -66.45 2.63 4.95
CA LEU A 8 -65.21 3.32 4.63
C LEU A 8 -64.04 2.38 4.97
N VAL A 9 -63.48 1.70 3.96
CA VAL A 9 -62.26 0.90 4.11
C VAL A 9 -61.06 1.84 4.12
N LEU A 10 -60.48 2.03 5.30
CA LEU A 10 -59.23 2.76 5.53
C LEU A 10 -58.06 1.92 5.01
N PHE A 11 -57.51 2.26 3.85
CA PHE A 11 -56.29 1.64 3.31
C PHE A 11 -55.07 2.18 4.08
N LEU A 12 -54.55 1.36 4.99
CA LEU A 12 -53.35 1.64 5.77
C LEU A 12 -52.12 1.39 4.88
N LEU A 13 -51.57 2.47 4.32
CA LEU A 13 -50.30 2.45 3.58
C LEU A 13 -49.16 2.14 4.56
N ILE A 14 -48.74 0.87 4.62
CA ILE A 14 -47.53 0.45 5.34
C ILE A 14 -46.34 0.76 4.41
N PRO A 15 -45.45 1.71 4.73
CA PRO A 15 -44.20 1.83 4.00
C PRO A 15 -43.38 0.58 4.27
N HIS A 16 -43.25 -0.28 3.26
CA HIS A 16 -42.24 -1.32 3.28
C HIS A 16 -40.90 -0.61 3.23
N ALA A 17 -40.27 -0.46 4.39
CA ALA A 17 -38.85 -0.15 4.45
C ALA A 17 -38.13 -1.28 3.72
N LEU A 18 -37.79 -1.06 2.44
CA LEU A 18 -36.72 -1.81 1.80
C LEU A 18 -35.47 -1.51 2.61
N SER A 19 -35.15 -2.39 3.56
CA SER A 19 -33.80 -2.54 4.04
C SER A 19 -32.95 -2.94 2.84
N SER A 20 -32.37 -1.94 2.18
CA SER A 20 -31.16 -2.15 1.38
C SER A 20 -30.12 -2.69 2.35
N GLN A 21 -29.99 -4.01 2.40
CA GLN A 21 -28.73 -4.60 2.81
C GLN A 21 -27.72 -4.15 1.76
N ALA A 22 -27.02 -3.05 2.06
CA ALA A 22 -25.69 -2.85 1.55
C ALA A 22 -24.87 -4.02 2.07
N ALA A 23 -24.97 -5.16 1.38
CA ALA A 23 -23.98 -6.21 1.45
C ALA A 23 -22.69 -5.54 1.01
N GLY A 24 -21.92 -5.05 1.97
CA GLY A 24 -20.52 -4.71 1.76
C GLY A 24 -19.94 -5.93 1.08
N ILE A 25 -19.52 -5.77 -0.17
CA ILE A 25 -18.86 -6.83 -0.92
C ILE A 25 -17.57 -7.08 -0.13
N SER A 26 -17.58 -8.10 0.73
CA SER A 26 -16.37 -8.66 1.30
C SER A 26 -15.63 -9.27 0.14
N LEU A 27 -14.79 -8.47 -0.52
CA LEU A 27 -14.01 -8.84 -1.69
C LEU A 27 -12.84 -9.74 -1.25
N GLN A 28 -13.17 -10.86 -0.60
CA GLN A 28 -12.18 -11.87 -0.24
C GLN A 28 -11.66 -12.49 -1.51
N SER A 29 -10.35 -12.34 -1.73
CA SER A 29 -9.72 -12.90 -2.92
C SER A 29 -9.64 -14.42 -2.80
N PRO A 30 -9.95 -15.18 -3.88
CA PRO A 30 -9.97 -16.64 -3.84
C PRO A 30 -8.57 -17.28 -3.92
N PHE A 31 -7.52 -16.50 -3.70
CA PHE A 31 -6.12 -16.91 -3.84
C PHE A 31 -5.25 -16.15 -2.84
N VAL A 32 -4.03 -16.64 -2.64
CA VAL A 32 -3.07 -16.02 -1.72
C VAL A 32 -2.80 -14.55 -2.07
N SER A 33 -2.46 -13.76 -1.06
CA SER A 33 -2.22 -12.33 -1.22
C SER A 33 -1.03 -11.87 -0.40
N TYR A 34 -0.53 -10.66 -0.66
CA TYR A 34 0.62 -10.09 0.03
C TYR A 34 1.88 -10.97 -0.05
N LEU A 35 2.12 -11.60 -1.20
CA LEU A 35 3.37 -12.30 -1.45
C LEU A 35 4.54 -11.31 -1.35
N ASN A 36 5.45 -11.59 -0.41
CA ASN A 36 6.69 -10.87 -0.22
C ASN A 36 7.87 -11.84 -0.25
N ALA A 37 9.03 -11.36 -0.66
CA ALA A 37 10.26 -12.12 -0.71
C ALA A 37 11.39 -11.32 -0.08
N GLU A 38 12.10 -11.92 0.87
CA GLU A 38 13.24 -11.33 1.55
C GLU A 38 14.48 -12.21 1.35
N VAL A 39 15.61 -11.59 1.03
CA VAL A 39 16.88 -12.30 0.88
C VAL A 39 17.54 -12.41 2.25
N ASN A 40 17.79 -13.64 2.70
CA ASN A 40 18.51 -13.94 3.93
C ASN A 40 19.75 -14.76 3.60
N GLY A 41 20.89 -14.09 3.46
CA GLY A 41 22.14 -14.72 3.02
C GLY A 41 22.00 -15.32 1.62
N SER A 42 22.16 -16.63 1.51
CA SER A 42 22.03 -17.42 0.27
C SER A 42 20.63 -18.04 0.08
N SER A 43 19.62 -17.52 0.79
CA SER A 43 18.25 -18.05 0.75
C SER A 43 17.25 -16.93 0.50
N VAL A 44 16.13 -17.27 -0.13
CA VAL A 44 14.97 -16.37 -0.29
C VAL A 44 13.85 -16.87 0.61
N VAL A 45 13.42 -16.03 1.55
CA VAL A 45 12.26 -16.30 2.40
C VAL A 45 11.04 -15.65 1.77
N LEU A 46 10.12 -16.50 1.31
CA LEU A 46 8.81 -16.10 0.80
C LEU A 46 7.81 -16.08 1.96
N THR A 47 6.96 -15.06 2.00
CA THR A 47 5.85 -14.94 2.95
C THR A 47 4.58 -14.48 2.25
N TRP A 48 3.43 -14.94 2.72
CA TRP A 48 2.14 -14.58 2.13
C TRP A 48 0.99 -14.69 3.13
N ARG A 49 -0.21 -14.30 2.69
CA ARG A 49 -1.47 -14.44 3.41
C ARG A 49 -2.42 -15.36 2.65
N ASP A 50 -2.99 -16.31 3.37
CA ASP A 50 -3.99 -17.23 2.83
C ASP A 50 -5.31 -16.50 2.47
N PRO A 51 -6.07 -16.99 1.48
CA PRO A 51 -7.47 -16.61 1.31
C PRO A 51 -8.31 -17.00 2.53
N ALA A 52 -9.49 -16.40 2.68
CA ALA A 52 -10.36 -16.67 3.83
C ALA A 52 -10.96 -18.09 3.80
N ASP A 53 -11.18 -18.62 2.59
CA ASP A 53 -11.58 -20.01 2.38
C ASP A 53 -10.36 -20.79 1.87
N THR A 54 -9.84 -21.66 2.74
CA THR A 54 -8.70 -22.53 2.45
C THR A 54 -9.08 -24.00 2.36
N GLU A 55 -10.38 -24.34 2.46
CA GLU A 55 -10.82 -25.73 2.40
C GLU A 55 -10.59 -26.29 0.98
N GLY A 56 -10.00 -27.47 0.90
CA GLY A 56 -9.63 -28.10 -0.37
C GLY A 56 -8.54 -27.36 -1.16
N MET A 57 -7.87 -26.37 -0.56
CA MET A 57 -6.82 -25.59 -1.22
C MET A 57 -5.43 -26.24 -1.05
N VAL A 58 -4.60 -26.11 -2.08
CA VAL A 58 -3.15 -26.36 -2.06
C VAL A 58 -2.46 -25.20 -2.78
N TYR A 59 -1.24 -24.86 -2.40
CA TYR A 59 -0.46 -23.81 -3.05
C TYR A 59 0.75 -24.37 -3.78
N GLU A 60 0.96 -23.93 -5.01
CA GLU A 60 2.16 -24.22 -5.79
C GLU A 60 3.04 -22.97 -5.86
N ILE A 61 4.31 -23.11 -5.47
CA ILE A 61 5.29 -22.02 -5.56
C ILE A 61 6.08 -22.20 -6.85
N HIS A 62 6.03 -21.19 -7.71
CA HIS A 62 6.71 -21.14 -8.99
C HIS A 62 7.84 -20.11 -8.98
N ARG A 63 8.95 -20.45 -9.63
CA ARG A 63 10.14 -19.58 -9.79
C ARG A 63 10.50 -19.43 -11.26
N TYR A 64 10.95 -18.24 -11.65
CA TYR A 64 11.41 -17.98 -13.00
C TYR A 64 12.44 -16.83 -13.07
N SER A 65 13.30 -16.85 -14.08
CA SER A 65 14.32 -15.80 -14.31
C SER A 65 13.77 -14.54 -15.01
N ARG A 66 12.44 -14.45 -15.17
CA ARG A 66 11.71 -13.30 -15.70
C ARG A 66 10.41 -13.14 -14.92
N ALA A 67 9.78 -11.97 -15.02
CA ALA A 67 8.46 -11.73 -14.46
C ALA A 67 7.47 -12.82 -14.88
N ILE A 68 6.84 -13.46 -13.89
CA ILE A 68 5.88 -14.54 -14.11
C ILE A 68 4.54 -13.94 -14.52
N THR A 69 3.97 -14.44 -15.61
CA THR A 69 2.66 -14.06 -16.15
C THR A 69 1.87 -15.33 -16.49
N VAL A 70 0.57 -15.20 -16.73
CA VAL A 70 -0.28 -16.36 -17.08
C VAL A 70 0.24 -17.06 -18.35
N GLU A 71 0.79 -16.30 -19.30
CA GLU A 71 1.30 -16.80 -20.58
C GLU A 71 2.59 -17.60 -20.45
N ASN A 72 3.38 -17.37 -19.40
CA ASN A 72 4.67 -18.03 -19.19
C ASN A 72 4.69 -19.00 -18.00
N LEU A 73 3.56 -19.19 -17.31
CA LEU A 73 3.44 -20.05 -16.13
C LEU A 73 3.93 -21.49 -16.42
N ASN A 74 3.65 -22.01 -17.61
CA ASN A 74 4.09 -23.34 -18.05
C ASN A 74 5.60 -23.49 -18.29
N ARG A 75 6.36 -22.38 -18.26
CA ARG A 75 7.83 -22.37 -18.40
C ARG A 75 8.53 -22.12 -17.07
N THR A 76 7.78 -21.94 -16.00
CA THR A 76 8.31 -21.72 -14.66
C THR A 76 8.75 -23.04 -14.03
N GLU A 77 9.69 -22.94 -13.10
CA GLU A 77 10.08 -24.06 -12.27
C GLU A 77 9.14 -24.15 -11.07
N LEU A 78 8.58 -25.34 -10.84
CA LEU A 78 7.80 -25.63 -9.64
C LEU A 78 8.75 -25.95 -8.49
N VAL A 79 8.78 -25.09 -7.48
CA VAL A 79 9.72 -25.18 -6.36
C VAL A 79 9.12 -25.97 -5.19
N ALA A 80 7.82 -25.83 -4.93
CA ALA A 80 7.18 -26.51 -3.81
C ALA A 80 5.65 -26.62 -3.94
N HIS A 81 5.10 -27.64 -3.30
CA HIS A 81 3.69 -27.77 -2.96
C HIS A 81 3.50 -27.52 -1.46
N ILE A 82 2.58 -26.62 -1.12
CA ILE A 82 2.39 -26.15 0.24
C ILE A 82 0.93 -26.34 0.65
N ALA A 83 0.73 -26.94 1.83
CA ALA A 83 -0.57 -27.08 2.43
C ALA A 83 -1.11 -25.73 2.94
N PRO A 84 -2.43 -25.54 3.00
CA PRO A 84 -3.02 -24.32 3.52
C PRO A 84 -2.65 -24.11 4.99
N GLY A 85 -2.50 -22.85 5.40
CA GLY A 85 -2.07 -22.47 6.75
C GLY A 85 -0.56 -22.32 6.93
N ILE A 86 0.25 -22.86 6.02
CA ILE A 86 1.67 -22.53 5.92
C ILE A 86 1.79 -21.21 5.17
N ARG A 87 2.47 -20.22 5.76
CA ARG A 87 2.55 -18.83 5.26
C ARG A 87 3.96 -18.34 4.99
N ALA A 88 4.93 -19.24 5.10
CA ALA A 88 6.33 -18.95 4.86
C ALA A 88 6.98 -20.16 4.18
N PHE A 89 7.88 -19.89 3.23
CA PHE A 89 8.68 -20.90 2.55
C PHE A 89 10.08 -20.35 2.31
N THR A 90 11.10 -21.18 2.46
CA THR A 90 12.49 -20.78 2.20
C THR A 90 13.01 -21.52 0.99
N ASP A 91 13.40 -20.78 -0.04
CA ASP A 91 14.04 -21.27 -1.25
C ASP A 91 15.54 -20.98 -1.25
N HIS A 92 16.31 -21.75 -2.02
CA HIS A 92 17.76 -21.62 -2.19
C HIS A 92 18.11 -21.57 -3.68
N PRO A 93 17.76 -20.49 -4.40
CA PRO A 93 18.07 -20.34 -5.82
C PRO A 93 19.54 -20.01 -6.07
N ASP A 94 19.98 -20.12 -7.33
CA ASP A 94 21.36 -19.81 -7.71
C ASP A 94 21.72 -18.33 -7.46
N GLU A 95 22.96 -18.10 -7.04
CA GLU A 95 23.56 -16.78 -6.84
C GLU A 95 23.70 -16.02 -8.17
N ASP A 96 23.78 -14.69 -8.09
CA ASP A 96 23.91 -13.75 -9.23
C ASP A 96 22.80 -13.79 -10.29
N THR A 97 21.70 -14.51 -10.00
CA THR A 97 20.52 -14.54 -10.86
C THR A 97 19.36 -13.82 -10.21
N SER A 98 18.67 -13.00 -11.01
CA SER A 98 17.42 -12.35 -10.62
C SER A 98 16.24 -13.32 -10.78
N TRP A 99 15.53 -13.58 -9.70
CA TRP A 99 14.42 -14.51 -9.63
C TRP A 99 13.10 -13.82 -9.33
N TRP A 100 12.06 -14.24 -10.03
CA TRP A 100 10.66 -13.90 -9.75
C TRP A 100 9.95 -15.11 -9.20
N TYR A 101 9.03 -14.87 -8.28
CA TYR A 101 8.21 -15.90 -7.66
C TYR A 101 6.73 -15.60 -7.86
N ALA A 102 5.94 -16.67 -7.99
CA ALA A 102 4.50 -16.63 -7.97
C ALA A 102 3.96 -17.80 -7.15
N ILE A 103 2.82 -17.60 -6.51
CA ILE A 103 2.10 -18.65 -5.80
C ILE A 103 0.73 -18.83 -6.44
N ILE A 104 0.49 -20.04 -6.93
CA ILE A 104 -0.76 -20.44 -7.58
C ILE A 104 -1.58 -21.24 -6.58
N SER A 105 -2.84 -20.86 -6.42
CA SER A 105 -3.78 -21.59 -5.57
C SER A 105 -4.52 -22.64 -6.40
N ILE A 106 -4.54 -23.86 -5.91
CA ILE A 106 -5.29 -24.99 -6.46
C ILE A 106 -6.44 -25.28 -5.51
N LYS A 107 -7.69 -25.21 -6.00
CA LYS A 107 -8.88 -25.59 -5.25
C LYS A 107 -9.51 -26.82 -5.89
N ASP A 108 -9.75 -27.87 -5.12
CA ASP A 108 -10.43 -29.08 -5.61
C ASP A 108 -9.79 -29.60 -6.93
N GLU A 109 -8.45 -29.71 -6.93
CA GLU A 109 -7.62 -30.13 -8.07
C GLU A 109 -7.62 -29.18 -9.28
N LYS A 110 -8.24 -28.01 -9.18
CA LYS A 110 -8.29 -27.00 -10.24
C LYS A 110 -7.43 -25.79 -9.91
N ALA A 111 -6.41 -25.55 -10.74
CA ALA A 111 -5.55 -24.37 -10.62
C ALA A 111 -6.33 -23.08 -10.93
N ILE A 112 -6.24 -22.12 -10.00
CA ILE A 112 -6.71 -20.75 -10.19
C ILE A 112 -5.59 -20.01 -10.93
N ASN A 113 -5.58 -20.13 -12.26
CA ASN A 113 -4.57 -19.54 -13.15
C ASN A 113 -4.73 -18.02 -13.31
N LEU A 114 -4.70 -17.30 -12.18
CA LEU A 114 -4.78 -15.86 -12.11
C LEU A 114 -3.50 -15.33 -11.47
N ILE A 115 -2.72 -14.57 -12.24
CA ILE A 115 -1.51 -13.93 -11.75
C ILE A 115 -1.77 -12.43 -11.64
N VAL A 116 -1.69 -11.91 -10.43
CA VAL A 116 -1.82 -10.49 -10.13
C VAL A 116 -0.50 -10.02 -9.51
N PRO A 117 0.30 -9.20 -10.23
CA PRO A 117 1.52 -8.63 -9.70
C PRO A 117 1.29 -7.92 -8.36
N TRP A 118 2.27 -8.05 -7.44
CA TRP A 118 2.22 -7.51 -6.07
C TRP A 118 1.15 -8.11 -5.16
N ARG A 119 0.48 -9.18 -5.60
CA ARG A 119 -0.46 -9.94 -4.77
C ARG A 119 -0.01 -11.36 -4.59
N ASN A 120 -0.04 -12.15 -5.67
CA ASN A 120 0.40 -13.54 -5.66
C ASN A 120 1.57 -13.79 -6.61
N ALA A 121 2.16 -12.73 -7.17
CA ALA A 121 3.42 -12.76 -7.89
C ALA A 121 4.26 -11.54 -7.52
N LEU A 122 5.57 -11.71 -7.46
CA LEU A 122 6.50 -10.60 -7.25
C LEU A 122 6.49 -9.66 -8.46
N GLY A 123 6.35 -8.36 -8.22
CA GLY A 123 6.48 -7.35 -9.27
C GLY A 123 7.92 -6.94 -9.58
N ILE A 124 8.85 -7.21 -8.66
CA ILE A 124 10.30 -6.99 -8.81
C ILE A 124 11.05 -8.29 -8.50
N PRO A 125 12.21 -8.53 -9.12
CA PRO A 125 13.00 -9.71 -8.82
C PRO A 125 13.70 -9.59 -7.47
N VAL A 126 14.02 -10.75 -6.89
CA VAL A 126 15.02 -10.88 -5.84
C VAL A 126 16.32 -11.40 -6.45
N THR A 127 17.46 -10.88 -6.00
CA THR A 127 18.78 -11.33 -6.46
C THR A 127 19.60 -11.71 -5.24
N ILE A 128 20.09 -12.95 -5.22
CA ILE A 128 21.02 -13.40 -4.20
C ILE A 128 22.41 -12.97 -4.63
N LYS A 129 23.11 -12.23 -3.77
CA LYS A 129 24.51 -11.87 -4.00
C LYS A 129 25.42 -12.93 -3.36
N PRO A 130 26.51 -13.31 -4.02
CA PRO A 130 27.51 -14.20 -3.44
C PRO A 130 27.99 -13.65 -2.11
N LYS A 131 28.21 -14.58 -1.17
CA LYS A 131 28.69 -14.26 0.18
C LYS A 131 30.03 -13.47 0.17
N ASP A 132 30.77 -13.52 -0.94
CA ASP A 132 32.04 -12.80 -1.14
C ASP A 132 31.87 -11.32 -1.53
N GLU A 133 30.67 -10.86 -1.91
CA GLU A 133 30.34 -9.44 -2.08
C GLU A 133 29.64 -8.82 -0.85
N ILE A 134 29.39 -9.62 0.19
CA ILE A 134 29.21 -9.05 1.52
C ILE A 134 30.61 -8.66 2.02
N GLN A 135 31.12 -7.52 1.52
CA GLN A 135 32.07 -6.72 2.27
C GLN A 135 31.36 -6.27 3.55
N ILE A 136 31.34 -7.16 4.53
CA ILE A 136 31.57 -6.75 5.89
C ILE A 136 32.95 -6.10 5.83
N ASN A 137 33.03 -4.80 6.06
CA ASN A 137 34.24 -4.22 6.64
C ASN A 137 34.44 -4.77 8.05
N THR A 138 34.55 -6.09 8.24
CA THR A 138 34.87 -6.74 9.51
C THR A 138 35.20 -8.23 9.31
N ALA A 139 36.44 -8.51 8.90
CA ALA A 139 37.23 -9.67 9.34
C ALA A 139 38.69 -9.39 8.91
N ILE A 140 39.43 -8.61 9.70
CA ILE A 140 40.48 -9.15 10.58
C ILE A 140 41.06 -10.45 10.01
N SER A 141 41.97 -10.30 9.05
CA SER A 141 43.07 -11.26 8.94
C SER A 141 43.88 -11.19 10.24
N ALA A 142 44.20 -12.34 10.82
CA ALA A 142 45.16 -12.42 11.90
C ALA A 142 46.50 -11.75 11.50
N PRO A 143 47.25 -11.21 12.46
CA PRO A 143 48.16 -10.09 12.22
C PRO A 143 49.43 -10.54 11.48
N ASN A 144 49.68 -9.95 10.31
CA ASN A 144 51.05 -9.55 9.97
C ASN A 144 51.38 -8.33 10.84
N GLU A 145 52.60 -8.28 11.37
CA GLU A 145 53.11 -7.27 12.31
C GLU A 145 52.68 -5.81 12.01
N PRO A 146 52.50 -4.98 13.05
CA PRO A 146 51.80 -3.72 12.95
C PRO A 146 52.65 -2.67 12.23
N GLN A 147 52.31 -2.37 10.98
CA GLN A 147 52.65 -1.09 10.39
C GLN A 147 51.82 -0.01 11.11
N ARG A 148 52.51 0.91 11.81
CA ARG A 148 51.90 2.10 12.42
C ARG A 148 51.21 2.92 11.34
N TYR A 149 49.91 2.69 11.18
CA TYR A 149 49.05 3.53 10.38
C TYR A 149 48.79 4.83 11.14
N ASN A 150 49.20 5.97 10.56
CA ASN A 150 48.92 7.30 11.07
C ASN A 150 47.78 7.90 10.24
N PRO A 151 46.52 7.80 10.67
CA PRO A 151 45.39 8.26 9.87
C PRO A 151 45.43 9.78 9.68
N PRO A 152 45.02 10.31 8.51
CA PRO A 152 44.69 11.72 8.40
C PRO A 152 43.59 12.06 9.40
N ILE A 153 43.84 13.10 10.21
CA ILE A 153 42.96 13.58 11.27
C ILE A 153 41.60 13.91 10.66
N ARG A 154 40.63 13.02 10.85
CA ARG A 154 39.23 13.35 10.63
C ARG A 154 38.87 14.40 11.69
N PRO A 155 38.12 15.46 11.35
CA PRO A 155 37.48 16.25 12.40
C PRO A 155 36.68 15.27 13.26
N ALA A 156 36.94 15.28 14.56
CA ALA A 156 36.43 14.25 15.47
C ALA A 156 34.91 14.08 15.30
N PRO A 157 34.39 12.85 15.41
CA PRO A 157 32.96 12.67 15.61
C PRO A 157 32.54 13.47 16.84
N LEU A 158 31.26 13.86 16.92
CA LEU A 158 30.66 14.57 18.05
C LEU A 158 31.33 14.19 19.38
N PRO A 159 31.72 15.16 20.22
CA PRO A 159 32.52 14.90 21.40
C PRO A 159 31.88 13.80 22.22
N PHE A 160 32.54 12.64 22.26
CA PHE A 160 32.30 11.68 23.33
C PHE A 160 32.63 12.43 24.62
N LEU A 161 31.66 12.46 25.54
CA LEU A 161 31.81 12.97 26.89
C LEU A 161 32.78 12.05 27.66
N GLU A 162 34.04 12.04 27.26
CA GLU A 162 35.10 11.42 28.04
C GLU A 162 35.33 12.30 29.28
N GLY A 163 34.82 11.82 30.43
CA GLY A 163 35.17 12.38 31.74
C GLY A 163 34.11 13.25 32.43
N ARG A 164 32.92 13.43 31.86
CA ARG A 164 31.74 13.81 32.67
C ARG A 164 30.79 12.64 32.66
N GLY A 165 30.53 12.08 33.85
CA GLY A 165 29.44 11.12 34.02
C GLY A 165 28.14 11.66 33.40
N PHE A 166 27.21 10.75 33.12
CA PHE A 166 25.87 11.14 32.68
C PHE A 166 25.36 12.28 33.58
N PRO A 167 24.72 13.32 33.01
CA PRO A 167 24.14 14.37 33.83
C PRO A 167 23.28 13.74 34.91
N ASP A 168 23.40 14.24 36.14
CA ASP A 168 22.57 13.78 37.25
C ASP A 168 21.10 13.80 36.81
N ARG A 169 20.36 12.75 37.15
CA ARG A 169 18.94 12.65 36.81
C ARG A 169 18.20 13.83 37.44
N THR A 170 17.97 14.87 36.66
CA THR A 170 17.12 15.98 37.06
C THR A 170 15.68 15.53 36.93
N LEU A 171 14.87 15.82 37.96
CA LEU A 171 13.42 15.73 37.83
C LEU A 171 12.99 16.57 36.63
N LEU A 172 12.13 16.01 35.77
CA LEU A 172 11.57 16.74 34.64
C LEU A 172 10.92 18.02 35.17
N SER A 173 11.16 19.14 34.48
CA SER A 173 10.41 20.35 34.77
C SER A 173 8.92 20.08 34.61
N ALA A 174 8.06 20.83 35.32
CA ALA A 174 6.62 20.66 35.18
C ALA A 174 6.15 20.79 33.72
N GLU A 175 6.85 21.58 32.91
CA GLU A 175 6.61 21.75 31.48
C GLU A 175 7.09 20.55 30.66
N ALA A 176 8.30 20.03 30.93
CA ALA A 176 8.82 18.84 30.27
C ALA A 176 8.01 17.59 30.63
N ALA A 177 7.56 17.47 31.88
CA ALA A 177 6.71 16.38 32.34
C ALA A 177 5.32 16.43 31.68
N ARG A 178 4.75 17.61 31.45
CA ARG A 178 3.51 17.78 30.67
C ARG A 178 3.70 17.41 29.20
N ALA A 179 4.79 17.86 28.58
CA ALA A 179 5.10 17.50 27.19
C ALA A 179 5.33 15.97 27.04
N LEU A 180 6.01 15.35 27.99
CA LEU A 180 6.16 13.89 28.05
C LEU A 180 4.83 13.19 28.30
N GLY A 181 3.96 13.77 29.13
CA GLY A 181 2.60 13.32 29.36
C GLY A 181 1.82 13.20 28.06
N ASN A 182 1.86 14.20 27.18
CA ASN A 182 1.18 14.18 25.88
C ASN A 182 1.78 13.17 24.87
N ILE A 183 3.06 12.81 25.04
CA ILE A 183 3.75 11.83 24.19
C ILE A 183 3.46 10.40 24.68
N LEU A 184 3.47 10.18 25.99
CA LEU A 184 3.37 8.86 26.63
C LEU A 184 1.93 8.46 26.94
N SER A 185 1.10 9.45 27.28
CA SER A 185 -0.33 9.38 27.11
C SER A 185 -0.59 10.13 25.82
N PRO A 186 -0.60 9.45 24.65
CA PRO A 186 -1.45 9.97 23.61
C PRO A 186 -2.80 10.06 24.31
N GLU A 187 -3.23 11.27 24.65
CA GLU A 187 -4.66 11.51 24.69
C GLU A 187 -5.16 10.79 23.46
N THR A 188 -6.16 9.92 23.61
CA THR A 188 -6.91 9.31 22.52
C THR A 188 -7.43 10.47 21.69
N GLY A 189 -6.52 11.05 20.91
CA GLY A 189 -6.66 12.29 20.20
C GLY A 189 -7.67 11.92 19.16
N GLU A 190 -8.77 12.68 19.17
CA GLU A 190 -9.96 12.49 18.36
C GLU A 190 -9.69 11.53 17.22
N LEU A 191 -10.17 10.29 17.41
CA LEU A 191 -10.05 9.15 16.53
C LEU A 191 -10.09 9.63 15.09
N TRP A 192 -8.90 9.87 14.53
CA TRP A 192 -8.64 10.36 13.19
C TRP A 192 -9.81 10.98 12.42
N VAL A 193 -9.73 12.29 12.18
CA VAL A 193 -10.64 13.03 11.30
C VAL A 193 -10.95 12.23 10.02
N PRO A 194 -12.24 11.99 9.72
CA PRO A 194 -12.68 11.38 8.47
C PRO A 194 -11.97 11.99 7.27
N ALA A 195 -11.74 11.18 6.24
CA ALA A 195 -11.11 11.69 5.03
C ALA A 195 -12.05 12.70 4.38
N GLU A 196 -11.57 13.93 4.21
CA GLU A 196 -12.25 14.96 3.44
C GLU A 196 -11.52 15.14 2.13
N ARG A 197 -12.26 15.49 1.08
CA ARG A 197 -11.68 15.83 -0.22
C ARG A 197 -10.78 17.06 -0.10
N GLU A 198 -9.62 17.04 -0.73
CA GLU A 198 -8.65 18.13 -0.71
C GLU A 198 -8.46 18.71 -2.11
N ILE A 199 -8.77 20.00 -2.30
CA ILE A 199 -8.43 20.70 -3.54
C ILE A 199 -7.01 21.26 -3.40
N LEU A 200 -6.14 20.94 -4.35
CA LEU A 200 -4.75 21.40 -4.37
C LEU A 200 -4.69 22.93 -4.52
N LYS A 201 -3.70 23.55 -3.87
CA LYS A 201 -3.49 25.01 -3.91
C LYS A 201 -3.38 25.58 -5.32
N ALA A 202 -2.85 24.79 -6.26
CA ALA A 202 -2.68 25.16 -7.66
C ALA A 202 -4.01 25.33 -8.41
N ASP A 203 -5.12 24.81 -7.91
CA ASP A 203 -6.42 24.82 -8.59
C ASP A 203 -7.41 25.83 -7.98
N TYR A 204 -6.96 26.69 -7.06
CA TYR A 204 -7.73 27.84 -6.57
C TYR A 204 -7.63 29.07 -7.49
N THR A 205 -6.72 29.08 -8.45
CA THR A 205 -6.49 30.22 -9.36
C THR A 205 -7.18 30.03 -10.70
N ASP A 206 -7.80 31.10 -11.23
CA ASP A 206 -8.56 31.09 -12.49
C ASP A 206 -7.70 31.14 -13.76
N ALA A 207 -6.37 31.28 -13.63
CA ALA A 207 -5.47 31.43 -14.77
C ALA A 207 -4.95 30.07 -15.25
N GLY A 208 -5.45 29.60 -16.40
CA GLY A 208 -5.04 28.31 -16.94
C GLY A 208 -5.37 28.12 -18.42
N ASP A 209 -4.70 27.15 -19.03
CA ASP A 209 -5.01 26.67 -20.39
C ASP A 209 -6.36 25.91 -20.42
N LYS A 210 -6.89 25.62 -21.61
CA LYS A 210 -8.17 24.92 -21.80
C LYS A 210 -8.28 23.64 -20.97
N SER A 211 -7.21 22.87 -20.85
CA SER A 211 -7.20 21.64 -20.03
C SER A 211 -7.33 21.91 -18.53
N GLN A 212 -6.84 23.05 -18.03
CA GLN A 212 -7.06 23.45 -16.63
C GLN A 212 -8.50 23.92 -16.41
N VAL A 213 -9.11 24.59 -17.39
CA VAL A 213 -10.54 24.95 -17.32
C VAL A 213 -11.41 23.69 -17.23
N VAL A 214 -11.09 22.65 -18.02
CA VAL A 214 -11.78 21.36 -17.95
C VAL A 214 -11.59 20.70 -16.58
N LEU A 215 -10.35 20.66 -16.06
CA LEU A 215 -10.08 20.13 -14.73
C LEU A 215 -10.92 20.84 -13.66
N LYS A 216 -10.97 22.17 -13.70
CA LYS A 216 -11.76 22.97 -12.78
C LYS A 216 -13.25 22.62 -12.85
N GLY A 217 -13.80 22.46 -14.05
CA GLY A 217 -15.19 22.03 -14.23
C GLY A 217 -15.50 20.66 -13.61
N ILE A 218 -14.55 19.72 -13.69
CA ILE A 218 -14.66 18.41 -13.02
C ILE A 218 -14.65 18.59 -11.49
N LEU A 219 -13.72 19.40 -10.97
CA LEU A 219 -13.57 19.67 -9.54
C LEU A 219 -14.80 20.32 -8.92
N GLU A 220 -15.41 21.28 -9.63
CA GLU A 220 -16.64 21.97 -9.21
C GLU A 220 -17.92 21.14 -9.49
N GLY A 221 -17.80 20.10 -10.33
CA GLY A 221 -18.91 19.27 -10.79
C GLY A 221 -19.01 17.94 -10.03
N SER A 222 -18.65 16.85 -10.73
CA SER A 222 -18.75 15.47 -10.24
C SER A 222 -17.98 15.27 -8.93
N PHE A 223 -16.78 15.85 -8.83
CA PHE A 223 -15.93 15.77 -7.65
C PHE A 223 -16.51 16.52 -6.44
N ALA A 224 -17.04 17.74 -6.62
CA ALA A 224 -17.70 18.49 -5.55
C ALA A 224 -19.03 17.87 -5.08
N ARG A 225 -19.68 17.05 -5.92
CA ARG A 225 -20.87 16.28 -5.51
C ARG A 225 -20.55 14.97 -4.81
N GLY A 226 -19.29 14.54 -4.81
CA GLY A 226 -18.88 13.24 -4.28
C GLY A 226 -19.28 12.07 -5.18
N ASP A 227 -19.58 12.33 -6.46
CA ASP A 227 -19.80 11.28 -7.47
C ASP A 227 -18.44 10.79 -7.96
N TRP A 228 -17.77 10.01 -7.10
CA TRP A 228 -16.40 9.56 -7.32
C TRP A 228 -16.20 8.72 -8.59
N PRO A 229 -17.13 7.80 -8.96
CA PRO A 229 -17.02 7.05 -10.20
C PRO A 229 -17.10 7.96 -11.44
N ALA A 230 -18.04 8.91 -11.46
CA ALA A 230 -18.15 9.85 -12.58
C ALA A 230 -16.92 10.76 -12.67
N ALA A 231 -16.46 11.28 -11.53
CA ALA A 231 -15.27 12.13 -11.46
C ALA A 231 -14.01 11.39 -11.93
N GLU A 232 -13.81 10.13 -11.54
CA GLU A 232 -12.69 9.33 -12.03
C GLU A 232 -12.72 9.12 -13.55
N ALA A 233 -13.90 8.87 -14.12
CA ALA A 233 -14.08 8.72 -15.56
C ALA A 233 -13.74 10.01 -16.33
N GLU A 234 -14.26 11.16 -15.87
CA GLU A 234 -13.96 12.47 -16.46
C GLU A 234 -12.46 12.81 -16.37
N LEU A 235 -11.82 12.52 -15.23
CA LEU A 235 -10.38 12.69 -15.05
C LEU A 235 -9.55 11.75 -15.94
N LEU A 236 -10.03 10.54 -16.19
CA LEU A 236 -9.40 9.59 -17.12
C LEU A 236 -9.45 10.13 -18.55
N GLU A 237 -10.59 10.63 -18.99
CA GLU A 237 -10.73 11.26 -20.32
C GLU A 237 -9.79 12.46 -20.47
N LEU A 238 -9.72 13.34 -19.46
CA LEU A 238 -8.79 14.47 -19.46
C LEU A 238 -7.32 14.01 -19.54
N SER A 239 -6.96 12.91 -18.87
CA SER A 239 -5.60 12.36 -18.92
C SER A 239 -5.20 11.78 -20.28
N ALA A 240 -6.16 11.49 -21.16
CA ALA A 240 -5.92 10.94 -22.49
C ALA A 240 -5.52 12.01 -23.53
N ILE A 241 -5.65 13.30 -23.21
CA ILE A 241 -5.23 14.39 -24.10
C ILE A 241 -3.72 14.34 -24.34
N LYS A 242 -3.31 14.40 -25.61
CA LYS A 242 -1.91 14.43 -26.02
C LYS A 242 -1.21 15.70 -25.51
N ASN A 243 0.06 15.59 -25.12
CA ASN A 243 0.93 16.69 -24.70
C ASN A 243 0.48 17.46 -23.45
N LEU A 244 -0.23 16.79 -22.53
CA LEU A 244 -0.58 17.41 -21.24
C LEU A 244 0.68 17.77 -20.43
N PRO A 245 0.77 18.98 -19.82
CA PRO A 245 1.88 19.35 -18.95
C PRO A 245 2.07 18.34 -17.82
N LYS A 246 3.33 18.06 -17.44
CA LYS A 246 3.64 17.06 -16.40
C LYS A 246 2.99 17.41 -15.05
N ASP A 247 3.00 18.68 -14.68
CA ASP A 247 2.32 19.17 -13.48
C ASP A 247 0.80 18.90 -13.52
N LEU A 248 0.14 19.17 -14.65
CA LEU A 248 -1.30 18.91 -14.79
C LEU A 248 -1.62 17.41 -14.74
N LYS A 249 -0.75 16.56 -15.30
CA LYS A 249 -0.87 15.10 -15.15
C LYS A 249 -0.76 14.68 -13.68
N ALA A 250 0.17 15.27 -12.93
CA ALA A 250 0.32 14.98 -11.51
C ALA A 250 -0.91 15.39 -10.70
N ARG A 251 -1.51 16.56 -10.99
CA ARG A 251 -2.78 16.99 -10.38
C ARG A 251 -3.93 16.04 -10.69
N ILE A 252 -4.09 15.65 -11.96
CA ILE A 252 -5.12 14.68 -12.34
C ILE A 252 -4.93 13.34 -11.61
N LEU A 253 -3.69 12.88 -11.49
CA LEU A 253 -3.39 11.66 -10.74
C LEU A 253 -3.70 11.82 -9.25
N PHE A 254 -3.40 12.97 -8.65
CA PHE A 254 -3.76 13.28 -7.26
C PHE A 254 -5.28 13.14 -7.04
N TYR A 255 -6.09 13.80 -7.87
CA TYR A 255 -7.56 13.74 -7.75
C TYR A 255 -8.13 12.36 -8.06
N LYS A 256 -7.55 11.62 -9.02
CA LYS A 256 -7.90 10.21 -9.22
C LYS A 256 -7.57 9.36 -7.99
N GLY A 257 -6.51 9.70 -7.26
CA GLY A 257 -6.15 9.08 -6.00
C GLY A 257 -7.24 9.24 -4.94
N GLU A 258 -7.75 10.46 -4.79
CA GLU A 258 -8.86 10.75 -3.87
C GLU A 258 -10.15 10.05 -4.28
N CYS A 259 -10.55 10.12 -5.56
CA CYS A 259 -11.73 9.40 -6.05
C CYS A 259 -11.64 7.90 -5.77
N ARG A 260 -10.47 7.28 -5.99
CA ARG A 260 -10.26 5.85 -5.73
C ARG A 260 -10.27 5.52 -4.24
N TYR A 261 -9.75 6.41 -3.41
CA TYR A 261 -9.79 6.25 -1.96
C TYR A 261 -11.24 6.16 -1.47
N PHE A 262 -12.10 7.09 -1.89
CA PHE A 262 -13.51 7.09 -1.51
C PHE A 262 -14.32 5.94 -2.13
N GLN A 263 -13.83 5.34 -3.21
CA GLN A 263 -14.37 4.11 -3.80
C GLN A 263 -13.82 2.83 -3.14
N TYR A 264 -13.04 2.93 -2.05
CA TYR A 264 -12.36 1.81 -1.37
C TYR A 264 -11.35 1.06 -2.24
N ASN A 265 -10.94 1.61 -3.39
CA ASN A 265 -9.83 1.11 -4.18
C ASN A 265 -8.51 1.66 -3.64
N LEU A 266 -8.14 1.19 -2.44
CA LEU A 266 -6.98 1.69 -1.70
C LEU A 266 -5.65 1.50 -2.46
N GLN A 267 -5.51 0.39 -3.19
CA GLN A 267 -4.33 0.10 -4.01
C GLN A 267 -4.21 1.09 -5.17
N GLY A 268 -5.31 1.29 -5.91
CA GLY A 268 -5.36 2.25 -7.01
C GLY A 268 -5.17 3.69 -6.53
N ALA A 269 -5.69 4.02 -5.34
CA ALA A 269 -5.48 5.31 -4.70
C ALA A 269 -4.00 5.51 -4.35
N PHE A 270 -3.36 4.51 -3.72
CA PHE A 270 -1.96 4.57 -3.34
C PHE A 270 -1.05 4.79 -4.55
N LEU A 271 -1.25 4.04 -5.64
CA LEU A 271 -0.46 4.20 -6.87
C LEU A 271 -0.64 5.59 -7.49
N SER A 272 -1.87 6.12 -7.50
CA SER A 272 -2.14 7.49 -7.95
C SER A 272 -1.39 8.53 -7.11
N PHE A 273 -1.37 8.38 -5.78
CA PHE A 273 -0.64 9.28 -4.89
C PHE A 273 0.88 9.12 -5.02
N LEU A 274 1.38 7.91 -5.23
CA LEU A 274 2.78 7.65 -5.46
C LEU A 274 3.29 8.37 -6.71
N VAL A 275 2.57 8.27 -7.83
CA VAL A 275 2.98 8.93 -9.08
C VAL A 275 2.83 10.45 -9.00
N SER A 276 1.78 10.96 -8.34
CA SER A 276 1.63 12.42 -8.14
C SER A 276 2.66 13.00 -7.16
N SER A 277 3.30 12.17 -6.33
CA SER A 277 4.29 12.62 -5.34
C SER A 277 5.54 13.26 -5.94
N ASP A 278 5.81 13.02 -7.24
CA ASP A 278 6.86 13.71 -8.00
C ASP A 278 6.69 15.23 -7.99
N TYR A 279 5.45 15.74 -7.90
CA TYR A 279 5.13 17.17 -7.88
C TYR A 279 4.45 17.61 -6.57
N TYR A 280 3.62 16.75 -5.98
CA TYR A 280 2.78 17.07 -4.81
C TYR A 280 3.12 16.18 -3.61
N TYR A 281 4.42 16.07 -3.28
CA TYR A 281 4.91 15.15 -2.25
C TYR A 281 4.20 15.30 -0.89
N LYS A 282 4.01 16.53 -0.41
CA LYS A 282 3.47 16.78 0.93
C LYS A 282 2.01 16.32 1.02
N GLU A 283 1.21 16.69 0.05
CA GLU A 283 -0.21 16.37 -0.07
C GLU A 283 -0.39 14.86 -0.30
N SER A 284 0.32 14.29 -1.28
CA SER A 284 0.26 12.85 -1.57
C SER A 284 0.73 12.00 -0.39
N ARG A 285 1.74 12.42 0.36
CA ARG A 285 2.22 11.69 1.55
C ARG A 285 1.18 11.61 2.65
N ARG A 286 0.38 12.66 2.87
CA ARG A 286 -0.71 12.62 3.86
C ARG A 286 -1.73 11.54 3.49
N TRP A 287 -2.10 11.48 2.22
CA TRP A 287 -3.01 10.44 1.70
C TRP A 287 -2.41 9.03 1.75
N MET A 288 -1.14 8.86 1.39
CA MET A 288 -0.46 7.55 1.48
C MET A 288 -0.40 7.03 2.92
N ILE A 289 -0.11 7.88 3.91
CA ILE A 289 -0.13 7.51 5.33
C ILE A 289 -1.53 7.09 5.77
N ARG A 290 -2.56 7.84 5.36
CA ARG A 290 -3.96 7.51 5.61
C ARG A 290 -4.30 6.12 5.06
N ILE A 291 -3.97 5.86 3.79
CA ILE A 291 -4.20 4.57 3.12
C ILE A 291 -3.48 3.44 3.84
N TYR A 292 -2.19 3.61 4.16
CA TYR A 292 -1.40 2.56 4.82
C TYR A 292 -2.07 2.09 6.11
N ARG A 293 -2.53 3.05 6.92
CA ARG A 293 -3.22 2.75 8.17
C ARG A 293 -4.58 2.11 7.95
N ASP A 294 -5.34 2.54 6.95
CA ASP A 294 -6.64 1.93 6.64
C ASP A 294 -6.48 0.50 6.07
N MET A 295 -5.30 0.16 5.52
CA MET A 295 -4.93 -1.19 5.11
C MET A 295 -4.43 -2.08 6.27
N THR A 296 -3.89 -1.49 7.33
CA THR A 296 -3.39 -2.21 8.52
C THR A 296 -4.34 -1.99 9.70
N PRO A 297 -5.26 -2.93 10.01
CA PRO A 297 -6.06 -2.79 11.21
C PRO A 297 -5.12 -2.73 12.42
N VAL A 298 -5.24 -1.66 13.21
CA VAL A 298 -4.56 -1.54 14.50
C VAL A 298 -5.16 -2.62 15.38
N SER A 299 -4.38 -3.67 15.63
CA SER A 299 -4.69 -4.77 16.55
C SER A 299 -4.57 -4.34 18.00
#